data_AF-A0A1Y1KQN8-F1
#
_entry.id   AF-A0A1Y1KQN8-F1
#
_cell.length_a   1.000
_cell.length_b   1.000
_cell.length_c   1.000
_cell.angle_alpha   90.00
_cell.angle_beta   90.00
_cell.angle_gamma   90.00
#
_symmetry.space_group_name_H-M   'P 1'
#
loop_
_entity.id
_entity.type
_entity.pdbx_description
1 polymer ?
#
loop_
_entity_poly.entity_id
_entity_poly.type
_entity_poly.pdbx_seq_one_letter_code
_entity_poly.pdbx_strand_id
1 'polypeptide(L)'
;MNEDRELLQSQYMDISQELKVKTDALRKYRHKVKSLEKEIGDIQSEFQVERNDYLETIRKLNRNTKLLSQITEKLSGTLKNECNYKDLEAIKEQAIWIEDSQKYKLPNLVVHRTKLPPPGRIHDSLTAPARLESDAESLTDDSMQNYLMQVNTFLKRL
;
A
#
# COMPACT_ATOMS: atom_id res chain seq x y z
N MET A 1 -85.57 -30.45 -30.13
CA MET A 1 -85.85 -29.00 -30.24
C MET A 1 -85.61 -28.23 -28.95
N ASN A 2 -86.21 -28.58 -27.80
CA ASN A 2 -85.89 -27.89 -26.52
C ASN A 2 -84.61 -28.44 -25.86
N GLU A 3 -84.37 -29.75 -25.91
CA GLU A 3 -83.18 -30.40 -25.32
C GLU A 3 -81.87 -29.93 -25.95
N ASP A 4 -81.82 -29.79 -27.28
CA ASP A 4 -80.63 -29.30 -28.01
C ASP A 4 -80.26 -27.87 -27.62
N ARG A 5 -81.28 -27.04 -27.33
CA ARG A 5 -81.10 -25.64 -26.91
C ARG A 5 -80.57 -25.57 -25.48
N GLU A 6 -81.06 -26.43 -24.60
CA GLU A 6 -80.61 -26.52 -23.22
C GLU A 6 -79.17 -27.04 -23.12
N LEU A 7 -78.83 -28.06 -23.92
CA LEU A 7 -77.47 -28.58 -24.05
C LEU A 7 -76.49 -27.50 -24.53
N LEU A 8 -76.86 -26.75 -25.57
CA LEU A 8 -76.03 -25.67 -26.09
C LEU A 8 -75.83 -24.54 -25.07
N GLN A 9 -76.87 -24.22 -24.30
CA GLN A 9 -76.79 -23.23 -23.22
C GLN A 9 -75.84 -23.69 -22.10
N SER A 10 -75.92 -24.96 -21.69
CA SER A 10 -75.00 -25.54 -20.71
C SER A 10 -73.56 -25.48 -21.18
N GLN A 11 -73.28 -25.91 -22.42
CA GLN A 11 -71.93 -25.88 -22.99
C GLN A 11 -71.37 -24.46 -23.07
N TYR A 12 -72.20 -23.47 -23.42
CA TYR A 12 -71.78 -22.07 -23.43
C TYR A 12 -71.47 -21.53 -22.02
N MET A 13 -72.24 -21.91 -21.02
CA MET A 13 -71.97 -21.57 -19.61
C MET A 13 -70.65 -22.16 -19.13
N ASP A 14 -70.40 -23.45 -19.42
CA ASP A 14 -69.15 -24.12 -19.05
C ASP A 14 -67.93 -23.46 -19.69
N ILE A 15 -68.01 -23.16 -20.99
CA ILE A 15 -66.94 -22.46 -21.73
C ILE A 15 -66.71 -21.05 -21.15
N SER A 16 -67.79 -20.31 -20.85
CA SER A 16 -67.71 -18.98 -20.27
C SER A 16 -67.05 -18.99 -18.89
N GLN A 17 -67.41 -19.98 -18.07
CA GLN A 17 -66.82 -20.19 -16.76
C GLN A 17 -65.33 -20.55 -16.87
N GLU A 18 -64.95 -21.46 -17.76
CA GLU A 18 -63.54 -21.81 -18.00
C GLU A 18 -62.73 -20.60 -18.46
N LEU A 19 -63.26 -19.81 -19.40
CA LEU A 19 -62.63 -18.59 -19.90
C LEU A 19 -62.42 -17.57 -18.76
N LYS A 20 -63.41 -17.40 -17.89
CA LYS A 20 -63.31 -16.53 -16.72
C LYS A 20 -62.21 -17.00 -15.76
N VAL A 21 -62.17 -18.30 -15.43
CA VAL A 21 -61.14 -18.88 -14.56
C VAL A 21 -59.74 -18.68 -15.15
N LYS A 22 -59.56 -18.95 -16.45
CA LYS A 22 -58.28 -18.76 -17.14
C LYS A 22 -57.85 -17.29 -17.18
N THR A 23 -58.78 -16.39 -17.42
CA THR A 23 -58.52 -14.94 -17.44
C THR A 23 -58.12 -14.43 -16.06
N ASP A 24 -58.77 -14.93 -15.01
CA ASP A 24 -58.43 -14.60 -13.62
C ASP A 24 -57.04 -15.13 -13.23
N ALA A 25 -56.72 -16.37 -13.62
CA ALA A 25 -55.40 -16.95 -13.43
C ALA A 25 -54.32 -16.14 -14.18
N LEU A 26 -54.54 -15.83 -15.45
CA LEU A 26 -53.61 -15.04 -16.26
C LEU A 26 -53.38 -13.67 -15.63
N ARG A 27 -54.44 -13.01 -15.15
CA ARG A 27 -54.33 -11.73 -14.44
C ARG A 27 -53.46 -11.87 -13.18
N LYS A 28 -53.67 -12.90 -12.36
CA LYS A 28 -52.83 -13.16 -11.17
C LYS A 28 -51.36 -13.35 -11.54
N TYR A 29 -51.07 -14.17 -12.55
CA TYR A 29 -49.69 -14.39 -13.01
C TYR A 29 -49.05 -13.12 -13.54
N ARG A 30 -49.76 -12.29 -14.32
CA ARG A 30 -49.25 -10.98 -14.77
C ARG A 30 -48.88 -10.05 -13.62
N HIS A 31 -49.68 -10.04 -12.54
CA HIS A 31 -49.32 -9.27 -11.35
C HIS A 31 -48.09 -9.85 -10.65
N LYS A 32 -48.00 -11.18 -10.55
CA LYS A 32 -46.84 -11.82 -9.93
C LYS A 32 -45.55 -11.56 -10.72
N VAL A 33 -45.59 -11.64 -12.05
CA VAL A 33 -44.46 -11.30 -12.92
C VAL A 33 -44.00 -9.87 -12.67
N LYS A 34 -44.92 -8.89 -12.72
CA LYS A 34 -44.58 -7.48 -12.44
C LYS A 34 -43.99 -7.27 -11.06
N SER A 35 -44.51 -7.96 -10.05
CA SER A 35 -43.98 -7.89 -8.68
C SER A 35 -42.57 -8.45 -8.59
N LEU A 36 -42.31 -9.59 -9.24
CA LEU A 36 -40.98 -10.21 -9.27
C LEU A 36 -39.98 -9.38 -10.08
N GLU A 37 -40.39 -8.80 -11.20
CA GLU A 37 -39.56 -7.88 -12.00
C GLU A 37 -39.14 -6.66 -11.17
N LYS A 38 -40.07 -6.11 -10.37
CA LYS A 38 -39.75 -5.03 -9.44
C LYS A 38 -38.76 -5.48 -8.37
N GLU A 39 -39.01 -6.63 -7.73
CA GLU A 39 -38.14 -7.18 -6.69
C GLU A 39 -36.71 -7.44 -7.22
N ILE A 40 -36.60 -7.95 -8.45
CA ILE A 40 -35.31 -8.11 -9.13
C ILE A 40 -34.63 -6.75 -9.31
N GLY A 41 -35.36 -5.72 -9.76
CA GLY A 41 -34.82 -4.37 -9.92
C GLY A 41 -34.34 -3.76 -8.60
N ASP A 42 -35.14 -3.91 -7.55
CA ASP A 42 -34.81 -3.41 -6.21
C ASP A 42 -33.52 -4.08 -5.69
N ILE A 43 -33.44 -5.43 -5.76
CA ILE A 43 -32.24 -6.20 -5.36
C ILE A 43 -31.01 -5.81 -6.18
N GLN A 44 -31.17 -5.63 -7.50
CA GLN A 44 -30.06 -5.22 -8.36
C GLN A 44 -29.55 -3.82 -8.00
N SER A 45 -30.45 -2.89 -7.69
CA SER A 45 -30.08 -1.55 -7.25
C SER A 45 -29.35 -1.58 -5.90
N GLU A 46 -29.87 -2.31 -4.92
CA GLU A 46 -29.22 -2.50 -3.61
C GLU A 46 -27.82 -3.09 -3.78
N PHE A 47 -27.67 -4.16 -4.57
CA PHE A 47 -26.38 -4.77 -4.84
C PHE A 47 -25.39 -3.80 -5.49
N GLN A 48 -25.84 -2.95 -6.42
CA GLN A 48 -24.96 -1.95 -7.03
C GLN A 48 -24.49 -0.89 -6.04
N VAL A 49 -25.36 -0.45 -5.13
CA VAL A 49 -25.01 0.50 -4.07
C VAL A 49 -23.97 -0.12 -3.13
N GLU A 50 -24.24 -1.31 -2.60
CA GLU A 50 -23.29 -2.01 -1.71
C GLU A 50 -21.95 -2.25 -2.39
N ARG A 51 -21.95 -2.68 -3.65
CA ARG A 51 -20.72 -2.85 -4.44
C ARG A 51 -19.93 -1.55 -4.51
N ASN A 52 -20.59 -0.42 -4.75
CA ASN A 52 -19.92 0.88 -4.81
C ASN A 52 -19.31 1.28 -3.46
N ASP A 53 -20.02 1.01 -2.36
CA ASP A 53 -19.53 1.27 -1.00
C ASP A 53 -18.34 0.38 -0.63
N TYR A 54 -18.37 -0.90 -1.02
CA TYR A 54 -17.23 -1.80 -0.88
C TYR A 54 -16.02 -1.31 -1.68
N LEU A 55 -16.23 -0.89 -2.92
CA LEU A 55 -15.15 -0.33 -3.73
C LEU A 55 -14.58 0.95 -3.12
N GLU A 56 -15.41 1.82 -2.54
CA GLU A 56 -14.93 3.03 -1.87
C GLU A 56 -14.13 2.71 -0.59
N THR A 57 -14.57 1.70 0.15
CA THR A 57 -13.82 1.18 1.31
C THR A 57 -12.43 0.68 0.88
N ILE A 58 -12.35 -0.11 -0.20
CA ILE A 58 -11.06 -0.57 -0.75
C ILE A 58 -10.18 0.61 -1.17
N ARG A 59 -10.74 1.63 -1.85
CA ARG A 59 -9.99 2.84 -2.22
C ARG A 59 -9.47 3.57 -0.99
N LYS A 60 -10.29 3.71 0.06
CA LYS A 60 -9.89 4.35 1.33
C LYS A 60 -8.79 3.56 2.03
N LEU A 61 -8.92 2.24 2.12
CA LEU A 61 -7.90 1.36 2.70
C LEU A 61 -6.59 1.45 1.91
N ASN A 62 -6.63 1.41 0.57
CA ASN A 62 -5.45 1.58 -0.27
C ASN A 62 -4.76 2.93 -0.06
N ARG A 63 -5.53 4.03 0.06
CA ARG A 63 -4.96 5.35 0.40
C ARG A 63 -4.28 5.34 1.77
N ASN A 64 -4.91 4.71 2.77
CA ASN A 64 -4.34 4.58 4.11
C ASN A 64 -3.05 3.76 4.11
N THR A 65 -3.04 2.59 3.47
CA THR A 65 -1.82 1.76 3.33
C THR A 65 -0.67 2.52 2.67
N LYS A 66 -0.95 3.29 1.60
CA LYS A 66 0.06 4.14 0.95
C LYS A 66 0.61 5.21 1.90
N LEU A 67 -0.27 5.89 2.65
CA LEU A 67 0.12 6.89 3.63
C LEU A 67 1.00 6.27 4.74
N LEU A 68 0.59 5.13 5.29
CA LEU A 68 1.37 4.42 6.31
C LEU A 68 2.73 3.96 5.78
N SER A 69 2.82 3.50 4.52
CA SER A 69 4.11 3.18 3.87
C SER A 69 5.01 4.42 3.82
N GLN A 70 4.49 5.56 3.35
CA GLN A 70 5.24 6.81 3.25
C GLN A 70 5.73 7.31 4.61
N ILE A 71 4.87 7.28 5.63
CA ILE A 71 5.26 7.65 7.01
C ILE A 71 6.38 6.72 7.50
N THR A 72 6.20 5.42 7.29
CA THR A 72 7.13 4.39 7.74
C THR A 72 8.51 4.52 7.06
N GLU A 73 8.55 4.83 5.76
CA GLU A 73 9.78 5.13 5.02
C GLU A 73 10.52 6.35 5.60
N LYS A 74 9.80 7.42 5.96
CA LYS A 74 10.39 8.60 6.62
C LYS A 74 10.90 8.28 8.02
N LEU A 75 10.19 7.45 8.78
CA LEU A 75 10.61 7.03 10.12
C LEU A 75 11.84 6.11 10.10
N SER A 76 11.91 5.17 9.16
CA SER A 76 13.07 4.27 9.01
C SER A 76 14.38 5.05 8.85
N GLY A 77 14.38 6.10 8.01
CA GLY A 77 15.55 6.97 7.84
C GLY A 77 15.90 7.82 9.06
N THR A 78 14.98 8.00 10.00
CA THR A 78 15.17 8.78 11.24
C THR A 78 15.56 7.89 12.42
N LEU A 79 15.33 6.58 12.32
CA LEU A 79 15.50 5.66 13.43
C LEU A 79 16.98 5.40 13.73
N LYS A 80 17.30 5.25 15.02
CA LYS A 80 18.68 5.02 15.47
C LYS A 80 19.22 3.70 14.90
N ASN A 81 20.44 3.75 14.38
CA ASN A 81 21.14 2.59 13.80
C ASN A 81 21.23 1.37 14.71
N GLU A 82 21.12 1.60 16.01
CA GLU A 82 21.32 0.61 17.05
C GLU A 82 20.09 -0.29 17.33
N CYS A 83 18.96 -0.13 16.65
CA CYS A 83 17.76 -0.92 16.92
C CYS A 83 17.30 -1.78 15.74
N ASN A 84 16.71 -2.93 16.06
CA ASN A 84 16.24 -3.90 15.05
C ASN A 84 15.13 -3.36 14.14
N TYR A 85 14.30 -2.42 14.61
CA TYR A 85 13.23 -1.81 13.82
C TYR A 85 13.74 -0.86 12.72
N LYS A 86 15.05 -0.60 12.63
CA LYS A 86 15.63 0.16 11.50
C LYS A 86 15.41 -0.59 10.19
N ASP A 87 15.56 -1.91 10.20
CA ASP A 87 15.24 -2.78 9.08
C ASP A 87 13.80 -3.30 9.22
N LEU A 88 12.89 -2.55 8.61
CA LEU A 88 11.47 -2.88 8.66
C LEU A 88 11.12 -4.12 7.84
N GLU A 89 11.94 -4.48 6.85
CA GLU A 89 11.68 -5.67 6.02
C GLU A 89 11.97 -6.92 6.85
N ALA A 90 13.10 -6.94 7.57
CA ALA A 90 13.41 -8.01 8.52
C ALA A 90 12.33 -8.15 9.62
N ILE A 91 11.74 -7.04 10.09
CA ILE A 91 10.63 -7.08 11.06
C ILE A 91 9.36 -7.70 10.45
N LYS A 92 9.04 -7.38 9.19
CA LYS A 92 7.88 -7.98 8.50
C LYS A 92 8.05 -9.49 8.31
N GLU A 93 9.24 -9.94 7.92
CA GLU A 93 9.53 -11.37 7.73
C GLU A 93 9.36 -12.18 9.04
N GLN A 94 9.66 -11.56 10.18
CA GLN A 94 9.51 -12.17 11.50
C GLN A 94 8.11 -11.99 12.11
N ALA A 95 7.24 -11.20 11.48
CA ALA A 95 5.90 -10.94 11.98
C ALA A 95 4.99 -12.14 11.74
N ILE A 96 4.25 -12.55 12.76
CA ILE A 96 3.36 -13.70 12.69
C ILE A 96 1.90 -13.23 12.79
N TRP A 97 1.08 -13.55 11.80
CA TRP A 97 -0.36 -13.30 11.85
C TRP A 97 -1.03 -14.21 12.88
N ILE A 98 -1.83 -13.63 13.78
CA ILE A 98 -2.62 -14.36 14.77
C ILE A 98 -4.10 -14.19 14.46
N GLU A 99 -4.71 -15.24 13.92
CA GLU A 99 -6.12 -15.26 13.48
C GLU A 99 -7.09 -14.86 14.60
N ASP A 100 -6.97 -15.46 15.79
CA ASP A 100 -7.87 -15.22 16.92
C ASP A 100 -7.94 -13.75 17.35
N SER A 101 -6.85 -13.00 17.14
CA SER A 101 -6.74 -11.61 17.55
C SER A 101 -6.69 -10.62 16.38
N GLN A 102 -6.79 -11.14 15.14
CA GLN A 102 -6.75 -10.37 13.89
C GLN A 102 -5.61 -9.33 13.86
N LYS A 103 -4.42 -9.73 14.30
CA LYS A 103 -3.24 -8.84 14.35
C LYS A 103 -1.94 -9.60 14.14
N TYR A 104 -0.93 -8.87 13.66
CA TYR A 104 0.45 -9.37 13.62
C TYR A 104 1.09 -9.26 15.01
N LYS A 105 1.75 -10.34 15.43
CA LYS A 105 2.71 -10.34 16.54
C LYS A 105 4.08 -9.97 15.99
N LEU A 106 4.60 -8.83 16.43
CA LEU A 106 5.91 -8.32 16.02
C LEU A 106 7.03 -8.82 16.95
N PRO A 107 8.29 -8.87 16.48
CA PRO A 107 9.45 -9.12 17.32
C PRO A 107 9.63 -8.06 18.41
N ASN A 108 10.22 -8.46 19.53
CA ASN A 108 10.55 -7.53 20.61
C ASN A 108 11.55 -6.46 20.14
N LEU A 109 11.43 -5.24 20.67
CA LEU A 109 12.39 -4.17 20.42
C LEU A 109 13.73 -4.50 21.10
N VAL A 110 14.80 -4.52 20.31
CA VAL A 110 16.18 -4.70 20.77
C VAL A 110 16.96 -3.45 20.41
N VAL A 111 17.70 -2.89 21.38
CA VAL A 111 18.59 -1.74 21.18
C VAL A 111 19.99 -2.11 21.63
N HIS A 112 20.93 -2.21 20.70
CA HIS A 112 22.33 -2.48 20.98
C HIS A 112 23.01 -1.20 21.46
N ARG A 113 23.51 -1.16 22.69
CA ARG A 113 24.34 -0.03 23.13
C ARG A 113 25.80 -0.39 22.92
N THR A 114 26.42 0.16 21.89
CA THR A 114 27.87 0.19 21.79
C THR A 114 28.43 1.10 22.89
N LYS A 115 29.11 0.50 23.87
CA LYS A 115 29.91 1.23 24.84
C LYS A 115 31.32 1.35 24.28
N LEU A 116 31.90 2.54 24.33
CA LEU A 116 33.32 2.69 24.05
C LEU A 116 34.13 1.85 25.05
N PRO A 117 35.23 1.21 24.62
CA PRO A 117 36.13 0.57 25.56
C PRO A 117 36.58 1.60 26.62
N PRO A 118 36.73 1.20 27.89
CA PRO A 118 37.22 2.10 28.92
C PRO A 118 38.51 2.77 28.43
N PRO A 119 38.71 4.09 28.64
CA PRO A 119 39.97 4.72 28.31
C PRO A 119 41.08 3.90 28.96
N GLY A 120 41.91 3.26 28.13
CA GLY A 120 42.98 2.41 28.60
C GLY A 120 43.81 3.20 29.59
N ARG A 121 44.06 2.62 30.77
CA ARG A 121 45.05 3.20 31.69
C ARG A 121 46.37 3.20 30.91
N ILE A 122 46.79 4.38 30.46
CA ILE A 122 48.10 4.62 29.88
C ILE A 122 49.09 4.38 31.02
N HIS A 123 49.48 3.13 31.25
CA HIS A 123 50.69 2.83 31.97
C HIS A 123 51.79 2.87 30.92
N ASP A 124 52.57 3.94 30.99
CA ASP A 124 53.92 4.12 30.49
C ASP A 124 54.29 3.57 29.10
N SER A 125 54.70 4.52 28.25
CA SER A 125 55.69 4.35 27.18
C SER A 125 55.28 3.42 26.03
N LEU A 126 54.72 4.02 24.97
CA LEU A 126 55.38 4.20 23.67
C LEU A 126 54.41 4.91 22.71
N THR A 127 54.76 6.15 22.38
CA THR A 127 54.12 6.98 21.37
C THR A 127 54.09 6.26 20.01
N ALA A 128 53.00 6.45 19.26
CA ALA A 128 52.81 5.93 17.90
C ALA A 128 54.07 6.09 17.01
N PRO A 129 54.51 5.06 16.27
CA PRO A 129 55.75 5.08 15.49
C PRO A 129 55.52 5.70 14.10
N ALA A 130 55.03 6.94 14.05
CA ALA A 130 54.74 7.61 12.77
C ALA A 130 55.07 9.11 12.76
N ARG A 131 55.89 9.60 13.70
CA ARG A 131 56.46 10.94 13.62
C ARG A 131 57.87 10.84 13.06
N LEU A 132 57.95 10.80 11.72
CA LEU A 132 59.21 11.03 11.00
C LEU A 132 59.65 12.47 11.28
N GLU A 133 60.75 12.62 12.01
CA GLU A 133 61.59 13.80 11.88
C GLU A 133 62.40 13.66 10.58
N SER A 134 62.32 14.66 9.73
CA SER A 134 63.26 14.89 8.65
C SER A 134 63.42 16.39 8.47
N ASP A 135 64.48 16.90 9.08
CA ASP A 135 65.40 17.94 8.61
C ASP A 135 64.85 19.08 7.74
N ALA A 136 64.93 20.28 8.31
CA ALA A 136 64.78 21.54 7.60
C ALA A 136 65.96 21.75 6.64
N GLU A 137 65.73 21.52 5.34
CA GLU A 137 66.52 22.14 4.27
C GLU A 137 65.63 23.13 3.51
N SER A 138 66.03 24.40 3.57
CA SER A 138 65.43 25.53 2.87
C SER A 138 65.51 25.34 1.35
N LEU A 139 64.37 25.13 0.70
CA LEU A 139 64.27 25.18 -0.76
C LEU A 139 64.45 26.63 -1.23
N THR A 140 65.51 26.83 -1.99
CA THR A 140 65.94 28.11 -2.55
C THR A 140 64.99 28.63 -3.62
N ASP A 141 64.89 29.96 -3.64
CA ASP A 141 64.10 30.88 -4.48
C ASP A 141 64.39 30.80 -6.01
N ASP A 142 65.17 29.82 -6.48
CA ASP A 142 65.71 29.79 -7.86
C ASP A 142 64.73 29.23 -8.91
N SER A 143 63.73 28.43 -8.49
CA SER A 143 62.76 27.86 -9.43
C SER A 143 61.70 28.87 -9.88
N MET A 144 61.31 29.79 -8.97
CA MET A 144 60.34 30.85 -9.26
C MET A 144 60.95 31.96 -10.14
N GLN A 145 62.22 32.29 -9.94
CA GLN A 145 62.92 33.26 -10.79
C GLN A 145 63.08 32.75 -12.23
N ASN A 146 63.37 31.46 -12.43
CA ASN A 146 63.48 30.87 -13.77
C ASN A 146 62.14 30.88 -14.53
N TYR A 147 61.02 30.65 -13.84
CA TYR A 147 59.70 30.73 -14.46
C TYR A 147 59.36 32.17 -14.88
N LEU A 148 59.61 33.15 -14.01
CA LEU A 148 59.38 34.57 -14.31
C LEU A 148 60.30 35.09 -15.42
N MET A 149 61.53 34.59 -15.53
CA MET A 149 62.45 34.97 -16.61
C MET A 149 62.01 34.38 -17.96
N GLN A 150 61.48 33.16 -18.00
CA GLN A 150 60.95 32.57 -19.23
C GLN A 150 59.67 33.29 -19.72
N VAL A 151 58.75 33.63 -18.81
CA VAL A 151 57.52 34.36 -19.15
C VAL A 151 57.83 35.76 -19.70
N ASN A 152 58.76 36.49 -19.06
CA ASN A 152 59.17 37.82 -19.52
C ASN A 152 59.92 37.79 -20.85
N THR A 153 60.64 36.72 -21.15
CA THR A 153 61.34 36.56 -22.44
C THR A 153 60.36 36.31 -23.57
N PHE A 154 59.27 35.59 -23.32
CA PHE A 154 58.22 35.32 -24.31
C PHE A 154 57.44 36.59 -24.67
N LEU A 155 57.10 37.42 -23.67
CA LEU A 155 56.36 38.68 -23.88
C LEU A 155 57.17 39.76 -24.62
N LYS A 156 58.50 39.72 -24.57
CA LYS A 156 59.37 40.67 -25.31
C LYS A 156 59.60 40.30 -26.78
N ARG A 157 59.11 39.14 -27.23
CA ARG A 157 59.22 38.66 -28.63
C ARG A 157 57.91 38.76 -29.42
N LEU A 158 56.86 39.33 -28.82
CA LEU A 158 55.65 39.81 -29.48
C LEU A 158 55.76 41.33 -29.70
#